data_AF-A0A6P2AL94-F1
#
_entry.id   AF-A0A6P2AL94-F1
#
_cell.length_a   1.000
_cell.length_b   1.000
_cell.length_c   1.000
_cell.angle_alpha   90.00
_cell.angle_beta   90.00
_cell.angle_gamma   90.00
#
_symmetry.space_group_name_H-M   'P 1'
#
loop_
_entity.id
_entity.type
_entity.pdbx_description
1 polymer ?
#
loop_
_entity_poly.entity_id
_entity_poly.type
_entity_poly.pdbx_seq_one_letter_code
_entity_poly.pdbx_strand_id
1 'polypeptide(L)' 'MGRAFLLSAIVMMWLVVPLGLSGCQQALFPKDAPRTQFESHRQMRGQTAPLEEPDVFGNPQPALRARLAPR' A
#
# COMPACT_ATOMS: atom_id res chain seq x y z
N MET A 1 33.18 0.83 38.79
CA MET A 1 32.01 -0.05 38.55
C MET A 1 30.86 0.64 37.81
N GLY A 2 30.53 1.92 38.07
CA GLY A 2 29.37 2.57 37.43
C GLY A 2 29.43 2.80 35.90
N ARG A 3 30.60 3.13 35.32
CA ARG A 3 30.71 3.41 33.87
C ARG A 3 30.51 2.17 32.99
N ALA A 4 31.04 1.03 33.40
CA ALA A 4 30.85 -0.24 32.67
C ALA A 4 29.38 -0.71 32.73
N PHE A 5 28.71 -0.49 33.87
CA PHE A 5 27.29 -0.77 34.05
C PHE A 5 26.39 0.14 33.20
N LEU A 6 26.74 1.42 33.08
CA LEU A 6 26.04 2.36 32.20
C LEU A 6 26.20 1.99 30.73
N LEU A 7 27.41 1.60 30.31
CA LEU A 7 27.66 1.17 28.93
C LEU A 7 26.92 -0.12 28.59
N SER A 8 26.87 -1.11 29.50
CA SER A 8 26.12 -2.34 29.27
C SER A 8 24.61 -2.09 29.20
N ALA A 9 24.08 -1.19 30.03
CA ALA A 9 22.66 -0.82 30.00
C ALA A 9 22.27 -0.12 28.68
N ILE A 10 23.13 0.77 28.16
CA ILE A 10 22.91 1.44 26.87
C ILE A 10 22.92 0.42 25.72
N VAL A 11 23.89 -0.50 25.70
CA VAL A 11 23.97 -1.54 24.66
C VAL A 11 22.75 -2.46 24.71
N MET A 12 22.31 -2.86 25.90
CA MET A 12 21.13 -3.71 26.07
C MET A 12 19.84 -3.00 25.60
N MET A 13 19.70 -1.70 25.89
CA MET A 13 18.58 -0.89 25.43
C MET A 13 18.54 -0.77 23.90
N TRP A 14 19.70 -0.52 23.26
CA TRP A 14 19.81 -0.46 21.80
C TRP A 14 19.48 -1.78 21.10
N LEU A 15 19.72 -2.91 21.77
CA LEU A 15 19.47 -4.24 21.22
C LEU A 15 18.00 -4.67 21.34
N VAL A 16 17.30 -4.21 22.38
CA VAL A 16 15.91 -4.60 22.66
C VAL A 16 14.87 -3.69 21.97
N VAL A 17 15.15 -2.39 21.81
CA VAL A 17 14.23 -1.43 21.17
C VAL A 17 13.80 -1.81 19.74
N PRO A 18 14.67 -2.23 18.80
CA PRO A 18 14.24 -2.55 17.44
C PRO A 18 13.38 -3.82 17.35
N LEU A 19 13.48 -4.73 18.33
CA LEU A 19 12.65 -5.93 18.40
C LEU A 19 11.18 -5.59 18.73
N GLY A 20 10.94 -4.53 19.50
CA GLY A 20 9.57 -4.04 19.79
C GLY A 20 8.94 -3.25 18.64
N LEU A 21 9.76 -2.64 17.76
CA LEU A 21 9.28 -1.87 16.61
C LEU A 21 9.06 -2.74 15.35
N SER A 22 9.58 -3.97 15.34
CA SER A 22 9.38 -4.95 14.26
C SER A 22 8.26 -5.93 14.61
N GLY A 23 7.01 -5.48 14.43
CA GLY A 23 5.83 -6.35 14.47
C GLY A 23 5.44 -6.86 13.09
N CYS A 24 4.62 -7.92 13.03
CA CYS A 24 3.95 -8.35 11.80
C CYS A 24 2.95 -7.29 11.36
N GLN A 25 3.41 -6.30 10.59
CA GLN A 25 2.56 -5.31 9.96
C GLN A 25 1.98 -5.91 8.67
N GLN A 26 0.77 -6.48 8.77
CA GLN A 26 0.02 -6.90 7.59
C GLN A 26 -0.78 -5.72 7.07
N ALA A 27 -0.65 -5.41 5.78
CA ALA A 27 -1.52 -4.45 5.13
C ALA A 27 -2.96 -4.97 5.17
N LEU A 28 -3.85 -4.26 5.87
CA LEU A 28 -5.28 -4.60 5.93
C LEU A 28 -5.90 -4.70 4.55
N PHE A 29 -5.38 -3.93 3.60
CA PHE A 29 -5.88 -3.90 2.23
C PHE A 29 -4.73 -3.97 1.23
N PRO A 30 -4.50 -5.13 0.59
CA PRO A 30 -3.51 -5.25 -0.49
C PRO A 30 -3.78 -4.21 -1.57
N LYS A 31 -2.72 -3.66 -2.18
CA LYS A 31 -2.85 -2.60 -3.19
C LYS A 31 -3.73 -3.04 -4.36
N ASP A 32 -3.56 -4.29 -4.79
CA ASP A 32 -4.20 -4.85 -5.98
C ASP A 32 -5.50 -5.62 -5.66
N ALA A 33 -5.97 -5.58 -4.40
CA ALA A 33 -7.24 -6.20 -4.03
C ALA A 33 -8.42 -5.31 -4.46
N PRO A 34 -9.53 -5.91 -4.95
CA PRO A 34 -10.73 -5.16 -5.32
C PRO A 34 -11.29 -4.42 -4.10
N ARG A 35 -11.52 -3.11 -4.27
CA ARG A 35 -11.95 -2.20 -3.20
C ARG A 35 -13.45 -2.16 -3.02
N THR A 36 -14.20 -2.54 -4.06
CA THR A 36 -15.67 -2.52 -4.05
C THR A 36 -16.23 -3.84 -4.54
N GLN A 37 -17.45 -4.19 -4.09
CA GLN A 37 -18.17 -5.38 -4.56
C GLN A 37 -18.45 -5.34 -6.08
N PHE A 38 -18.43 -4.15 -6.68
CA PHE A 38 -18.67 -3.97 -8.10
C PHE A 38 -17.47 -4.33 -8.96
N GLU A 39 -16.25 -4.23 -8.43
CA GLU A 39 -15.02 -4.53 -9.17
C GLU A 39 -14.91 -6.02 -9.48
N SER A 40 -15.15 -6.88 -8.50
CA SER A 40 -15.17 -8.33 -8.72
C SER A 40 -16.22 -8.74 -9.75
N HIS A 41 -17.44 -8.21 -9.62
CA HIS A 41 -18.53 -8.48 -10.56
C HIS A 41 -18.23 -7.96 -11.99
N ARG A 42 -17.62 -6.78 -12.12
CA ARG A 42 -17.20 -6.26 -13.44
C ARG A 42 -16.08 -7.10 -14.05
N GLN A 43 -15.10 -7.50 -13.25
CA GLN A 43 -13.98 -8.35 -13.68
C GLN A 43 -14.48 -9.69 -14.21
N MET A 44 -15.42 -10.33 -13.50
CA MET A 44 -16.05 -11.59 -13.94
C MET A 44 -16.78 -11.48 -15.28
N ARG A 45 -17.23 -10.27 -15.66
CA ARG A 45 -17.91 -10.00 -16.93
C ARG A 45 -16.98 -9.39 -18.00
N GLY A 46 -15.67 -9.30 -17.73
CA GLY A 46 -14.71 -8.67 -18.63
C GLY A 46 -14.90 -7.14 -18.78
N GLN A 47 -15.62 -6.50 -17.87
CA GLN A 47 -16.01 -5.08 -17.94
C GLN A 47 -15.09 -4.16 -17.10
N THR A 48 -13.78 -4.35 -17.18
CA THR A 48 -12.82 -3.52 -16.45
C THR A 48 -12.57 -2.22 -17.22
N ALA A 49 -13.07 -1.10 -16.71
CA ALA A 49 -12.78 0.21 -17.30
C ALA A 49 -11.34 0.63 -16.96
N PRO A 50 -10.55 1.13 -17.92
CA PRO A 50 -9.20 1.61 -17.66
C PRO A 50 -9.21 2.70 -16.58
N LEU A 51 -8.17 2.70 -15.74
CA LEU A 51 -7.94 3.73 -14.73
C LEU A 51 -7.36 4.98 -15.37
N GLU A 52 -6.43 4.78 -16.30
CA GLU A 52 -5.68 5.83 -16.96
C GLU A 52 -5.75 5.65 -18.48
N GLU A 53 -5.67 6.76 -19.18
CA GLU A 53 -5.60 6.88 -20.63
C GLU A 53 -4.52 7.91 -20.96
N PRO A 54 -3.72 7.74 -22.03
CA PRO A 54 -2.75 8.76 -22.43
C PRO A 54 -3.45 10.04 -22.91
N ASP A 55 -2.91 11.20 -22.54
CA ASP A 55 -3.31 12.48 -23.11
C ASP A 55 -2.74 12.67 -24.54
N VAL A 56 -3.02 13.81 -25.16
CA VAL A 56 -2.53 14.13 -26.51
C VAL A 56 -1.00 14.23 -26.60
N PHE A 57 -0.31 14.33 -25.46
CA PHE A 57 1.14 14.39 -25.33
C PHE A 57 1.73 13.06 -24.80
N GLY A 58 0.90 12.02 -24.58
CA GLY A 58 1.30 10.72 -24.06
C GLY A 58 1.43 10.64 -22.54
N ASN A 59 1.06 11.67 -21.77
CA ASN A 59 1.07 11.61 -20.31
C ASN A 59 -0.14 10.81 -19.79
N PRO A 60 0.01 10.00 -18.73
CA PRO A 60 -1.11 9.30 -18.13
C PRO A 60 -2.08 10.29 -17.46
N GLN A 61 -3.36 10.20 -17.81
CA GLN A 61 -4.45 10.95 -17.18
C GLN A 61 -5.60 10.00 -16.82
N PRO A 62 -6.41 10.31 -15.79
CA PRO A 62 -7.54 9.46 -15.42
C PRO A 62 -8.54 9.32 -16.57
N ALA A 63 -8.95 8.08 -16.88
CA ALA A 63 -9.84 7.75 -18.00
C ALA A 63 -11.33 8.09 -17.70
N LEU A 64 -11.63 9.36 -17.39
CA LEU A 64 -12.96 9.82 -16.98
C LEU A 64 -14.02 9.59 -18.05
N ARG A 65 -13.68 9.79 -19.33
CA ARG A 65 -14.62 9.61 -20.45
C ARG A 65 -15.10 8.17 -20.53
N ALA A 66 -14.19 7.20 -20.47
CA ALA A 66 -14.52 5.78 -20.46
C ALA A 66 -15.34 5.36 -19.23
N ARG A 67 -15.20 6.06 -18.11
CA ARG A 67 -15.90 5.78 -16.85
C ARG A 67 -17.29 6.39 -16.76
N LEU A 68 -17.48 7.56 -17.39
CA LEU A 68 -18.73 8.33 -17.36
C LEU A 68 -19.58 8.15 -18.63
N ALA A 69 -19.09 7.42 -19.62
CA ALA A 69 -19.85 7.10 -20.82
C ALA A 69 -21.16 6.35 -20.45
N PRO A 70 -22.29 6.69 -21.10
CA PRO A 70 -23.53 5.95 -20.95
C PRO A 70 -23.30 4.45 -21.23
N ARG A 71 -23.88 3.59 -20.40
CA ARG A 71 -23.79 2.13 -20.47
C ARG A 71 -25.02 1.55 -21.17
#